data_AF-A0A2W0EN07-F1
#
_entry.id   AF-A0A2W0EN07-F1
#
_cell.length_a   1.000
_cell.length_b   1.000
_cell.length_c   1.000
_cell.angle_alpha   90.00
_cell.angle_beta   90.00
_cell.angle_gamma   90.00
#
_symmetry.space_group_name_H-M   'P 1'
#
loop_
_entity.id
_entity.type
_entity.pdbx_description
1 polymer ?
#
loop_
_entity_poly.entity_id
_entity_poly.type
_entity_poly.pdbx_seq_one_letter_code
_entity_poly.pdbx_strand_id
1 'polypeptide(L)'
;MKTLYKHLNYIYPVLLAITSSVAIFILANNLSAGVYNIDRDSIGIPTGAVLIIGLILLTLHLMQMLLYKKARTLRTNGASIKVLALIIAFALLAILADSINYWATPNHLIISTLYSISTITFATLQLQLFKVFQ
;
A
#
# COMPACT_ATOMS: atom_id res chain seq x y z
N MET A 1 -14.76 -18.12 -4.11
CA MET A 1 -14.66 -16.64 -3.96
C MET A 1 -14.56 -16.16 -2.52
N LYS A 2 -15.32 -16.69 -1.54
CA LYS A 2 -15.25 -16.21 -0.13
C LYS A 2 -13.90 -16.42 0.57
N THR A 3 -13.18 -17.48 0.25
CA THR A 3 -11.87 -17.78 0.86
C THR A 3 -10.76 -16.89 0.31
N LEU A 4 -10.69 -16.69 -1.01
CA LEU A 4 -9.62 -15.90 -1.64
C LEU A 4 -9.58 -14.45 -1.16
N TYR A 5 -10.74 -13.76 -1.07
CA TYR A 5 -10.77 -12.38 -0.55
C TYR A 5 -10.27 -12.32 0.90
N LYS A 6 -10.61 -13.34 1.71
CA LYS A 6 -10.25 -13.38 3.12
C LYS A 6 -8.74 -13.49 3.26
N HIS A 7 -8.09 -14.32 2.46
CA HIS A 7 -6.62 -14.45 2.47
C HIS A 7 -5.95 -13.17 1.95
N LEU A 8 -6.43 -12.58 0.85
CA LEU A 8 -5.85 -11.35 0.30
C LEU A 8 -5.91 -10.17 1.27
N ASN A 9 -6.97 -10.05 2.08
CA ASN A 9 -7.07 -9.04 3.15
C ASN A 9 -6.01 -9.21 4.27
N TYR A 10 -5.44 -10.40 4.45
CA TYR A 10 -4.35 -10.61 5.40
C TYR A 10 -2.98 -10.53 4.71
N ILE A 11 -2.87 -11.01 3.47
CA ILE A 11 -1.64 -10.98 2.68
C ILE A 11 -1.22 -9.55 2.39
N TYR A 12 -2.16 -8.66 2.02
CA TYR A 12 -1.81 -7.30 1.63
C TYR A 12 -1.16 -6.48 2.78
N PRO A 13 -1.70 -6.43 4.01
CA PRO A 13 -1.01 -5.80 5.14
C PRO A 13 0.38 -6.38 5.44
N VAL A 14 0.52 -7.71 5.36
CA VAL A 14 1.81 -8.39 5.56
C VAL A 14 2.80 -7.96 4.49
N LEU A 15 2.36 -7.91 3.24
CA LEU A 15 3.19 -7.44 2.13
C LEU A 15 3.61 -5.98 2.31
N LEU A 16 2.72 -5.09 2.76
CA LEU A 16 3.08 -3.71 3.10
C LEU A 16 4.14 -3.64 4.19
N ALA A 17 4.03 -4.47 5.24
CA ALA A 17 5.04 -4.54 6.29
C ALA A 17 6.40 -5.00 5.73
N ILE A 18 6.41 -6.05 4.90
CA ILE A 18 7.62 -6.54 4.22
C ILE A 18 8.22 -5.45 3.34
N THR A 19 7.41 -4.79 2.50
CA THR A 19 7.86 -3.70 1.62
C THR A 19 8.52 -2.58 2.42
N SER A 20 7.89 -2.13 3.51
CA SER A 20 8.45 -1.08 4.37
C SER A 20 9.75 -1.53 5.05
N SER A 21 9.81 -2.75 5.59
CA SER A 21 11.01 -3.27 6.25
C SER A 21 12.18 -3.43 5.28
N VAL A 22 11.94 -3.99 4.09
CA VAL A 22 12.98 -4.16 3.07
C VAL A 22 13.43 -2.81 2.52
N ALA A 23 12.51 -1.86 2.34
CA ALA A 23 12.86 -0.51 1.91
C ALA A 23 13.78 0.18 2.92
N ILE A 24 13.47 0.12 4.22
CA ILE A 24 14.34 0.67 5.28
C ILE A 24 15.71 -0.01 5.28
N PHE A 25 15.76 -1.33 5.10
CA PHE A 25 17.02 -2.06 5.02
C PHE A 25 17.87 -1.62 3.82
N ILE A 26 17.26 -1.45 2.63
CA ILE A 26 17.95 -0.97 1.43
C ILE A 26 18.48 0.45 1.64
N LEU A 27 17.67 1.34 2.24
CA LEU A 27 18.09 2.71 2.55
C LEU A 27 19.31 2.73 3.50
N ALA A 28 19.27 1.91 4.55
CA ALA A 28 20.40 1.78 5.47
C ALA A 28 21.67 1.24 4.77
N ASN A 29 21.53 0.22 3.92
CA ASN A 29 22.65 -0.32 3.15
C ASN A 29 23.23 0.73 2.16
N ASN A 30 22.36 1.50 1.51
CA ASN A 30 22.76 2.58 0.60
C ASN A 30 23.53 3.69 1.34
N LEU A 31 23.13 4.01 2.58
CA LEU A 31 23.91 4.92 3.43
C LEU A 31 25.30 4.36 3.72
N SER A 32 25.41 3.10 4.14
CA SER A 32 26.71 2.47 4.39
C SER A 32 27.60 2.39 3.14
N ALA A 33 26.99 2.31 1.95
CA ALA A 33 27.68 2.33 0.67
C ALA A 33 28.04 3.74 0.16
N GLY A 34 27.74 4.81 0.93
CA GLY A 34 28.06 6.18 0.55
C GLY A 34 27.18 6.78 -0.55
N VAL A 35 26.02 6.15 -0.85
CA VAL A 35 25.05 6.67 -1.84
C VAL A 35 24.41 7.97 -1.35
N TYR A 36 24.26 8.11 -0.03
CA TYR A 36 23.74 9.30 0.63
C TYR A 36 24.86 10.16 1.20
N ASN A 37 24.78 11.48 1.00
CA ASN A 37 25.72 12.41 1.62
C ASN A 37 25.41 12.54 3.11
N ILE A 38 26.40 12.27 3.96
CA ILE A 38 26.33 12.21 5.42
C ILE A 38 26.09 13.60 6.04
N ASP A 39 26.42 14.68 5.31
CA ASP A 39 26.36 16.06 5.80
C ASP A 39 24.96 16.70 5.71
N ARG A 40 23.95 15.96 5.21
CA ARG A 40 22.56 16.43 5.06
C ARG A 40 21.61 15.36 5.59
N ASP A 41 20.38 15.76 5.90
CA ASP A 41 19.26 14.88 6.31
C ASP A 41 18.75 13.99 5.15
N SER A 42 19.70 13.38 4.45
CA SER A 42 19.56 12.75 3.14
C SER A 42 18.95 11.35 3.25
N ILE A 43 19.07 10.70 4.40
CA ILE A 43 18.42 9.42 4.69
C ILE A 43 17.13 9.56 5.53
N GLY A 44 17.02 10.61 6.36
CA GLY A 44 15.85 10.83 7.20
C GLY A 44 14.58 11.03 6.38
N ILE A 45 14.65 11.86 5.33
CA ILE A 45 13.55 12.11 4.40
C ILE A 45 13.05 10.80 3.73
N PRO A 46 13.89 10.03 3.01
CA PRO A 46 13.42 8.79 2.36
C PRO A 46 12.93 7.74 3.37
N THR A 47 13.57 7.61 4.53
CA THR A 47 13.12 6.68 5.59
C THR A 47 11.75 7.09 6.14
N GLY A 48 11.58 8.38 6.42
CA GLY A 48 10.31 8.95 6.85
C GLY A 48 9.20 8.76 5.81
N ALA A 49 9.53 8.93 4.52
CA ALA A 49 8.59 8.70 3.43
C ALA A 49 8.10 7.24 3.41
N VAL A 50 8.98 6.25 3.54
CA VAL A 50 8.58 4.82 3.62
C VAL A 50 7.63 4.58 4.79
N LEU A 51 7.95 5.09 5.98
CA LEU A 51 7.14 4.89 7.19
C LEU A 51 5.77 5.56 7.08
N ILE A 52 5.72 6.82 6.64
CA ILE A 52 4.47 7.58 6.50
C ILE A 52 3.58 6.95 5.43
N ILE A 53 4.14 6.61 4.25
CA ILE A 53 3.40 5.96 3.18
C ILE A 53 2.88 4.59 3.65
N GLY A 54 3.72 3.79 4.29
CA GLY A 54 3.32 2.50 4.84
C GLY A 54 2.15 2.62 5.84
N LEU A 55 2.20 3.60 6.73
CA LEU A 55 1.14 3.86 7.71
C LEU A 55 -0.16 4.34 7.04
N ILE A 56 -0.07 5.24 6.07
CA ILE A 56 -1.23 5.72 5.31
C ILE A 56 -1.89 4.56 4.56
N LEU A 57 -1.10 3.76 3.82
CA LEU A 57 -1.59 2.61 3.07
C LEU A 57 -2.30 1.60 3.99
N LEU A 58 -1.69 1.29 5.14
CA LEU A 58 -2.29 0.38 6.11
C LEU A 58 -3.59 0.94 6.70
N THR A 59 -3.59 2.20 7.12
CA THR A 59 -4.75 2.85 7.75
C THR A 59 -5.93 2.93 6.79
N LEU A 60 -5.68 3.39 5.57
CA LEU A 60 -6.72 3.48 4.53
C LEU A 60 -7.24 2.10 4.15
N HIS A 61 -6.37 1.08 4.09
CA HIS A 61 -6.81 -0.29 3.83
C HIS A 61 -7.71 -0.84 4.95
N LEU A 62 -7.36 -0.62 6.22
CA LEU A 62 -8.20 -0.99 7.37
C LEU A 62 -9.55 -0.26 7.35
N MET A 63 -9.54 1.04 7.04
CA MET A 63 -10.77 1.82 6.87
C MET A 63 -11.64 1.23 5.74
N GLN A 64 -11.03 0.86 4.63
CA GLN A 64 -11.72 0.22 3.51
C GLN A 64 -12.38 -1.11 3.94
N MET A 65 -11.66 -1.95 4.69
CA MET A 65 -12.21 -3.20 5.24
C MET A 65 -13.43 -2.97 6.14
N LEU A 66 -13.38 -1.96 7.02
CA LEU A 66 -14.50 -1.61 7.89
C LEU A 66 -15.72 -1.14 7.10
N LEU A 67 -15.50 -0.31 6.08
CA LEU A 67 -16.56 0.15 5.17
C LEU A 67 -17.20 -1.04 4.44
N TYR A 68 -16.41 -1.99 3.95
CA TYR A 68 -16.94 -3.19 3.30
C TYR A 68 -17.74 -4.08 4.24
N LYS A 69 -17.29 -4.25 5.48
CA LYS A 69 -18.05 -4.99 6.50
C LYS A 69 -19.40 -4.31 6.76
N LYS A 70 -19.40 -2.98 6.87
CA LYS A 70 -20.60 -2.16 7.08
C LYS A 70 -21.57 -2.21 5.89
N ALA A 71 -21.05 -2.18 4.66
CA ALA A 71 -21.87 -2.30 3.44
C ALA A 71 -22.59 -3.64 3.33
N ARG A 72 -22.01 -4.74 3.84
CA ARG A 72 -22.66 -6.06 3.85
C ARG A 72 -23.76 -6.18 4.91
N THR A 73 -23.66 -5.48 6.03
CA THR A 73 -24.65 -5.56 7.12
C THR A 73 -25.82 -4.59 6.93
N LEU A 74 -25.58 -3.40 6.40
CA LEU A 74 -26.62 -2.38 6.19
C LEU A 74 -27.10 -2.41 4.74
N ARG A 75 -28.19 -3.15 4.49
CA ARG A 75 -28.79 -3.35 3.16
C ARG A 75 -29.32 -2.05 2.52
N THR A 76 -29.52 -0.98 3.30
CA THR A 76 -30.24 0.24 2.90
C THR A 76 -29.37 1.46 2.59
N ASN A 77 -28.13 1.55 3.09
CA ASN A 77 -27.19 2.67 2.81
C ASN A 77 -25.97 2.22 1.96
N GLY A 78 -26.13 1.16 1.16
CA GLY A 78 -25.01 0.51 0.46
C GLY A 78 -24.31 1.38 -0.59
N ALA A 79 -25.02 2.30 -1.26
CA ALA A 79 -24.46 3.06 -2.38
C ALA A 79 -23.39 4.07 -1.94
N SER A 80 -23.67 4.91 -0.93
CA SER A 80 -22.72 5.90 -0.42
C SER A 80 -21.47 5.25 0.17
N ILE A 81 -21.64 4.14 0.89
CA ILE A 81 -20.51 3.37 1.45
C ILE A 81 -19.65 2.77 0.33
N LYS A 82 -20.26 2.25 -0.74
CA LYS A 82 -19.53 1.75 -1.93
C LYS A 82 -18.75 2.87 -2.62
N VAL A 83 -19.35 4.06 -2.80
CA VAL A 83 -18.67 5.22 -3.39
C VAL A 83 -17.48 5.65 -2.53
N LEU A 84 -17.65 5.74 -1.21
CA LEU A 84 -16.55 6.10 -0.31
C LEU A 84 -15.42 5.06 -0.35
N ALA A 85 -15.75 3.76 -0.35
CA ALA A 85 -14.76 2.70 -0.47
C ALA A 85 -14.00 2.74 -1.81
N LEU A 86 -14.68 3.14 -2.90
CA LEU A 86 -14.08 3.33 -4.22
C LEU A 86 -13.11 4.52 -4.21
N ILE A 87 -13.48 5.66 -3.62
CA ILE A 87 -12.61 6.83 -3.48
C ILE A 87 -11.33 6.45 -2.73
N ILE A 88 -11.45 5.72 -1.62
CA ILE A 88 -10.29 5.24 -0.84
C ILE A 88 -9.43 4.29 -1.69
N ALA A 89 -10.03 3.40 -2.47
CA ALA A 89 -9.30 2.51 -3.36
C ALA A 89 -8.47 3.27 -4.41
N PHE A 90 -9.04 4.32 -5.02
CA PHE A 90 -8.32 5.17 -5.97
C PHE A 90 -7.18 5.95 -5.30
N ALA A 91 -7.41 6.50 -4.11
CA ALA A 91 -6.36 7.18 -3.35
C ALA A 91 -5.20 6.23 -3.03
N LEU A 92 -5.49 5.00 -2.60
CA LEU A 92 -4.50 3.96 -2.35
C LEU A 92 -3.69 3.61 -3.62
N LEU A 93 -4.36 3.44 -4.77
CA LEU A 93 -3.69 3.18 -6.04
C LEU A 93 -2.79 4.34 -6.48
N ALA A 94 -3.23 5.59 -6.30
CA ALA A 94 -2.45 6.77 -6.63
C ALA A 94 -1.16 6.84 -5.79
N ILE A 95 -1.27 6.63 -4.47
CA ILE A 95 -0.10 6.60 -3.56
C ILE A 95 0.88 5.49 -3.96
N LEU A 96 0.36 4.31 -4.30
CA LEU A 96 1.19 3.19 -4.73
C LEU A 96 1.90 3.47 -6.06
N ALA A 97 1.21 4.06 -7.04
CA ALA A 97 1.79 4.43 -8.33
C ALA A 97 2.87 5.51 -8.18
N ASP A 98 2.61 6.54 -7.36
CA ASP A 98 3.58 7.57 -7.03
C ASP A 98 4.82 6.98 -6.34
N SER A 99 4.62 6.06 -5.40
CA SER A 99 5.72 5.34 -4.73
C SER A 99 6.58 4.54 -5.72
N ILE A 100 5.96 3.84 -6.68
CA ILE A 100 6.71 3.11 -7.73
C ILE A 100 7.62 4.07 -8.50
N ASN A 101 7.07 5.21 -8.92
CA ASN A 101 7.78 6.20 -9.71
C ASN A 101 8.91 6.87 -8.89
N TYR A 102 8.63 7.26 -7.65
CA TYR A 102 9.61 7.87 -6.76
C TYR A 102 10.85 6.97 -6.54
N TRP A 103 10.62 5.66 -6.38
CA TRP A 103 11.69 4.70 -6.14
C TRP A 103 12.30 4.11 -7.42
N ALA A 104 11.85 4.52 -8.62
CA ALA A 104 12.34 4.04 -9.91
C ALA A 104 13.72 4.61 -10.27
N THR A 105 14.67 4.53 -9.34
CA THR A 105 16.07 4.95 -9.52
C THR A 105 17.00 3.75 -9.29
N PRO A 106 18.20 3.71 -9.90
CA PRO A 106 19.05 2.50 -9.90
C PRO A 106 19.33 1.93 -8.51
N ASN A 107 19.60 2.78 -7.52
CA ASN A 107 19.93 2.35 -6.16
C ASN A 107 18.69 1.93 -5.33
N HIS A 108 17.48 2.12 -5.84
CA HIS A 108 16.22 1.84 -5.14
C HIS A 108 15.25 0.95 -5.94
N LEU A 109 15.71 0.35 -7.04
CA LEU A 109 14.86 -0.42 -7.96
C LEU A 109 14.10 -1.56 -7.27
N ILE A 110 14.73 -2.19 -6.27
CA ILE A 110 14.09 -3.25 -5.47
C ILE A 110 12.89 -2.69 -4.68
N ILE A 111 12.99 -1.46 -4.15
CA ILE A 111 11.88 -0.79 -3.46
C ILE A 111 10.72 -0.56 -4.43
N SER A 112 11.00 -0.02 -5.62
CA SER A 112 9.99 0.19 -6.68
C SER A 112 9.31 -1.12 -7.11
N THR A 113 10.09 -2.20 -7.21
CA THR A 113 9.58 -3.54 -7.53
C THR A 113 8.64 -4.05 -6.46
N LEU A 114 8.98 -3.90 -5.18
CA LEU A 114 8.13 -4.30 -4.06
C LEU A 114 6.82 -3.49 -4.01
N TYR A 115 6.87 -2.18 -4.27
CA TYR A 115 5.64 -1.39 -4.42
C TYR A 115 4.79 -1.85 -5.61
N SER A 116 5.42 -2.27 -6.71
CA SER A 116 4.70 -2.83 -7.87
C SER A 116 3.97 -4.14 -7.52
N ILE A 117 4.61 -5.03 -6.75
CA ILE A 117 3.99 -6.26 -6.24
C ILE A 117 2.83 -5.93 -5.29
N SER A 118 3.01 -4.93 -4.40
CA SER A 118 1.93 -4.42 -3.55
C SER A 118 0.75 -3.89 -4.36
N THR A 119 1.00 -3.14 -5.44
CA THR A 119 -0.04 -2.64 -6.35
C THR A 119 -0.82 -3.75 -7.01
N ILE A 120 -0.14 -4.77 -7.56
CA ILE A 120 -0.80 -5.90 -8.20
C ILE A 120 -1.66 -6.68 -7.19
N THR A 121 -1.12 -6.92 -5.99
CA THR A 121 -1.84 -7.59 -4.90
C THR A 121 -3.08 -6.79 -4.49
N PHE A 122 -2.94 -5.47 -4.34
CA PHE A 122 -4.04 -4.57 -4.00
C PHE A 122 -5.10 -4.53 -5.10
N ALA A 123 -4.71 -4.35 -6.36
CA ALA A 123 -5.62 -4.33 -7.50
C ALA A 123 -6.40 -5.65 -7.61
N THR A 124 -5.72 -6.79 -7.42
CA THR A 124 -6.35 -8.11 -7.38
C THR A 124 -7.38 -8.19 -6.26
N LEU A 125 -7.04 -7.70 -5.07
CA LEU A 125 -7.99 -7.62 -3.95
C LEU A 125 -9.20 -6.74 -4.29
N GLN A 126 -8.99 -5.56 -4.88
CA GLN A 126 -10.09 -4.67 -5.28
C GLN A 126 -11.02 -5.33 -6.30
N LEU A 127 -10.48 -6.01 -7.32
CA LEU A 127 -11.28 -6.74 -8.30
C LEU A 127 -12.14 -7.84 -7.65
N GLN A 128 -11.59 -8.56 -6.66
CA GLN A 128 -12.36 -9.55 -5.89
C GLN A 128 -13.45 -8.89 -5.06
N LEU A 129 -13.20 -7.72 -4.49
CA LEU A 129 -14.19 -6.98 -3.71
C LEU A 129 -15.34 -6.48 -4.59
N PHE A 130 -15.06 -5.89 -5.76
CA PHE A 130 -16.09 -5.45 -6.70
C PHE A 130 -17.05 -6.58 -7.10
N LYS A 131 -16.51 -7.78 -7.38
CA LYS A 131 -17.31 -8.97 -7.72
C LYS A 131 -18.27 -9.41 -6.61
N VAL A 132 -18.00 -9.06 -5.35
CA VAL A 132 -18.88 -9.40 -4.22
C VAL A 132 -19.98 -8.35 -4.01
N PHE A 133 -19.88 -7.18 -4.63
CA PHE A 133 -20.84 -6.08 -4.49
C PHE A 133 -21.74 -5.86 -5.71
N GLN A 134 -21.49 -6.57 -6.82
CA GLN A 134 -22.46 -6.83 -7.89
C GLN A 134 -23.41 -7.94 -7.44
#